data_AF-A0A2N8KSQ0-F1
#
_entry.id   AF-A0A2N8KSQ0-F1
#
_cell.length_a   1.000
_cell.length_b   1.000
_cell.length_c   1.000
_cell.angle_alpha   90.00
_cell.angle_beta   90.00
_cell.angle_gamma   90.00
#
_symmetry.space_group_name_H-M   'P 1'
#
loop_
_entity.id
_entity.type
_entity.pdbx_description
1 polymer ?
#
loop_
_entity_poly.entity_id
_entity_poly.type
_entity_poly.pdbx_seq_one_letter_code
_entity_poly.pdbx_strand_id
1 'polypeptide(L)'
;MKSRLPRREFVQSLLGLGAAPVLGTGLTACGGGGGGGDGNAVPSPAPPPPLQIKGATWSPTRDADGRVLASDWAQLPTMRWFFVSDAVLDRVIETPRYPKAKASSGDASPNIVAAWGGAAWDHQNQIMYISGGGHGDTHECETGIYALNAAQMQFRRVVNRAPLDMVQSWDFSQGEIVPRSSGNATNMPLRNGVPAAIHSYDGLVWIPPGLPGAGANAGGLFCPGNARAIVNLDSGQYSIAHWFNPTRDSANWSYCTAFLDGGAIYGPHDSFAHFRFELAASEATDWSTQSLGRLSFNAISSSTALPYANRSWTLLRERREQVCLFGDARGIRVRHGQALDAQASNWTTYHEPLSLSSSDGSHLDFNPSTLADDGALANAGMHYDHSRACIWVQSNAKDGGLYRIDGLEGRNWRVSRQAGPAALLGHQHGTWGRFRIARLAGADVAIRLSSTTEALQVLRLS
;
A
#
# COMPACT_ATOMS: atom_id res chain seq x y z
N MET A 1 -3.77 -40.86 36.58
CA MET A 1 -5.14 -40.99 36.04
C MET A 1 -5.24 -40.15 34.78
N LYS A 2 -5.46 -40.79 33.63
CA LYS A 2 -5.57 -40.16 32.30
C LYS A 2 -7.03 -39.79 32.06
N SER A 3 -7.36 -38.50 31.95
CA SER A 3 -8.67 -38.05 31.45
C SER A 3 -8.48 -37.43 30.06
N ARG A 4 -8.91 -38.18 29.05
CA ARG A 4 -9.07 -37.74 27.66
C ARG A 4 -10.38 -36.95 27.58
N LEU A 5 -10.34 -35.76 26.99
CA LEU A 5 -11.52 -35.06 26.48
C LEU A 5 -11.65 -35.30 24.96
N PRO A 6 -12.87 -35.28 24.40
CA PRO A 6 -13.16 -35.90 23.11
C PRO A 6 -12.91 -34.98 21.91
N ARG A 7 -12.45 -35.61 20.82
CA ARG A 7 -12.40 -35.05 19.46
C ARG A 7 -13.84 -34.78 18.99
N ARG A 8 -14.11 -33.55 18.54
CA ARG A 8 -15.28 -33.25 17.72
C ARG A 8 -14.90 -33.40 16.24
N GLU A 9 -15.58 -34.35 15.60
CA GLU A 9 -15.62 -34.54 14.16
C GLU A 9 -16.36 -33.37 13.51
N PHE A 10 -15.78 -32.77 12.47
CA PHE A 10 -16.50 -31.87 11.57
C PHE A 10 -16.90 -32.68 10.35
N VAL A 11 -18.22 -32.80 10.19
CA VAL A 11 -18.91 -33.54 9.13
C VAL A 11 -18.81 -32.76 7.82
N GLN A 12 -18.42 -33.46 6.75
CA GLN A 12 -18.63 -33.04 5.37
C GLN A 12 -20.14 -33.00 5.06
N SER A 13 -20.66 -31.88 4.57
CA SER A 13 -21.93 -31.88 3.82
C SER A 13 -21.68 -31.39 2.39
N LEU A 14 -21.76 -32.32 1.46
CA LEU A 14 -21.88 -32.13 0.03
C LEU A 14 -23.36 -32.28 -0.35
N LEU A 15 -23.79 -31.60 -1.42
CA LEU A 15 -25.10 -31.66 -2.09
C LEU A 15 -26.23 -30.89 -1.35
N GLY A 16 -27.10 -30.12 -2.00
CA GLY A 16 -27.33 -29.85 -3.40
C GLY A 16 -28.62 -29.01 -3.50
N LEU A 17 -28.56 -27.90 -4.23
CA LEU A 17 -29.70 -27.11 -4.69
C LEU A 17 -29.22 -26.57 -6.04
N GLY A 18 -29.83 -26.83 -7.19
CA GLY A 18 -31.20 -27.19 -7.50
C GLY A 18 -31.46 -26.45 -8.79
N ALA A 19 -31.16 -27.10 -9.92
CA ALA A 19 -31.45 -26.55 -11.24
C ALA A 19 -32.96 -26.49 -11.42
N ALA A 20 -33.48 -25.30 -11.71
CA ALA A 20 -34.87 -25.11 -12.14
C ALA A 20 -34.90 -24.95 -13.67
N PRO A 21 -35.59 -25.81 -14.42
CA PRO A 21 -35.96 -25.57 -15.80
C PRO A 21 -37.43 -25.14 -15.85
N VAL A 22 -37.73 -23.93 -16.33
CA VAL A 22 -39.11 -23.55 -16.68
C VAL A 22 -39.12 -22.64 -17.90
N LEU A 23 -39.64 -23.20 -19.00
CA LEU A 23 -40.54 -22.64 -20.03
C LEU A 23 -40.26 -21.20 -20.49
N GLY A 24 -39.96 -20.91 -21.76
CA GLY A 24 -40.69 -21.40 -22.93
C GLY A 24 -41.96 -20.60 -23.15
N THR A 25 -41.86 -19.33 -23.56
CA THR A 25 -42.94 -18.62 -24.24
C THR A 25 -42.37 -17.86 -25.42
N GLY A 26 -42.69 -18.33 -26.62
CA GLY A 26 -42.44 -17.62 -27.87
C GLY A 26 -43.20 -16.31 -27.90
N LEU A 27 -42.55 -15.26 -28.37
CA LEU A 27 -43.22 -14.05 -28.81
C LEU A 27 -43.39 -14.12 -30.32
N THR A 28 -44.65 -14.24 -30.69
CA THR A 28 -45.24 -14.21 -32.01
C THR A 28 -44.79 -12.97 -32.77
N ALA A 29 -44.29 -13.18 -33.99
CA ALA A 29 -44.15 -12.11 -34.98
C ALA A 29 -45.55 -11.68 -35.43
N CYS A 30 -45.92 -10.44 -35.11
CA CYS A 30 -47.06 -9.77 -35.74
C CYS A 30 -46.50 -8.75 -36.73
N GLY A 31 -46.57 -9.09 -38.02
CA GLY A 31 -46.47 -8.11 -39.09
C GLY A 31 -47.80 -7.37 -39.26
N GLY A 32 -47.71 -6.10 -39.67
CA GLY A 32 -48.84 -5.38 -40.27
C GLY A 32 -48.94 -3.89 -39.92
N GLY A 33 -48.76 -3.04 -40.94
CA GLY A 33 -49.16 -1.62 -40.97
C GLY A 33 -48.02 -0.65 -40.60
N GLY A 34 -47.46 0.17 -41.49
CA GLY A 34 -48.13 0.94 -42.54
C GLY A 34 -48.67 2.25 -41.95
N GLY A 35 -47.77 3.14 -41.53
CA GLY A 35 -48.12 4.47 -41.02
C GLY A 35 -46.88 5.35 -41.01
N GLY A 36 -46.82 6.31 -41.94
CA GLY A 36 -45.80 7.35 -41.95
C GLY A 36 -45.87 8.17 -40.67
N GLY A 37 -44.78 8.18 -39.94
CA GLY A 37 -44.57 9.00 -38.75
C GLY A 37 -43.14 9.52 -38.81
N ASP A 38 -43.02 10.84 -38.74
CA ASP A 38 -41.81 11.60 -38.97
C ASP A 38 -40.59 11.01 -38.24
N GLY A 39 -39.50 10.86 -38.99
CA GLY A 39 -38.24 10.35 -38.51
C GLY A 39 -37.64 11.25 -37.43
N ASN A 40 -38.03 11.02 -36.19
CA ASN A 40 -37.24 11.44 -35.03
C ASN A 40 -35.97 10.60 -35.01
N ALA A 41 -34.99 11.02 -35.81
CA ALA A 41 -33.62 10.54 -35.69
C ALA A 41 -33.21 10.72 -34.23
N VAL A 42 -32.87 9.62 -33.56
CA VAL A 42 -32.29 9.67 -32.21
C VAL A 42 -31.08 10.61 -32.32
N PRO A 43 -31.06 11.72 -31.56
CA PRO A 43 -29.95 12.67 -31.63
C PRO A 43 -28.65 11.91 -31.37
N SER A 44 -27.68 12.06 -32.27
CA SER A 44 -26.35 11.51 -32.05
C SER A 44 -25.84 11.98 -30.68
N PRO A 45 -25.22 11.09 -29.87
CA PRO A 45 -24.66 11.48 -28.60
C PRO A 45 -23.75 12.69 -28.77
N ALA A 46 -23.86 13.68 -27.89
CA ALA A 46 -22.95 14.82 -27.90
C ALA A 46 -21.50 14.31 -27.82
N PRO A 47 -20.56 14.89 -28.59
CA PRO A 47 -19.18 14.47 -28.55
C PRO A 47 -18.62 14.65 -27.13
N PRO A 48 -17.70 13.78 -26.68
CA PRO A 48 -17.12 13.91 -25.36
C PRO A 48 -16.36 15.24 -25.23
N PRO A 49 -16.30 15.83 -24.02
CA PRO A 49 -15.47 17.00 -23.77
C PRO A 49 -14.01 16.76 -24.22
N PRO A 50 -13.35 17.77 -24.82
CA PRO A 50 -11.97 17.62 -25.25
C PRO A 50 -11.04 17.51 -24.05
N LEU A 51 -10.03 16.63 -24.18
CA LEU A 51 -8.98 16.43 -23.20
C LEU A 51 -8.21 17.74 -22.93
N GLN A 52 -8.04 18.10 -21.65
CA GLN A 52 -7.35 19.32 -21.24
C GLN A 52 -5.90 19.01 -20.83
N ILE A 53 -4.95 19.18 -21.77
CA ILE A 53 -3.51 19.02 -21.51
C ILE A 53 -2.77 20.31 -21.83
N LYS A 54 -1.93 20.75 -20.90
CA LYS A 54 -0.96 21.84 -21.10
C LYS A 54 0.43 21.34 -20.73
N GLY A 55 1.27 21.08 -21.74
CA GLY A 55 2.62 20.54 -21.54
C GLY A 55 2.60 19.12 -20.96
N ALA A 56 3.13 18.96 -19.74
CA ALA A 56 3.12 17.70 -18.98
C ALA A 56 2.00 17.66 -17.93
N THR A 57 1.07 18.62 -17.94
CA THR A 57 -0.03 18.68 -16.98
C THR A 57 -1.35 18.34 -17.66
N TRP A 58 -2.11 17.45 -17.03
CA TRP A 58 -3.49 17.10 -17.38
C TRP A 58 -4.45 17.64 -16.33
N SER A 59 -5.51 18.29 -16.79
CA SER A 59 -6.62 18.77 -15.97
C SER A 59 -7.85 17.91 -16.21
N PRO A 60 -8.10 16.89 -15.37
CA PRO A 60 -9.18 15.95 -15.59
C PRO A 60 -10.56 16.62 -15.64
N THR A 61 -11.38 16.19 -16.59
CA THR A 61 -12.81 16.50 -16.58
C THR A 61 -13.54 15.48 -15.70
N ARG A 62 -14.46 15.97 -14.86
CA ARG A 62 -15.12 15.17 -13.82
C ARG A 62 -16.64 15.20 -13.95
N ASP A 63 -17.29 14.15 -13.47
CA ASP A 63 -18.75 14.14 -13.27
C ASP A 63 -19.15 14.85 -11.97
N ALA A 64 -20.46 14.81 -11.67
CA ALA A 64 -21.03 15.43 -10.47
C ALA A 64 -20.52 14.82 -9.15
N ASP A 65 -20.05 13.57 -9.19
CA ASP A 65 -19.47 12.86 -8.05
C ASP A 65 -17.94 13.06 -7.94
N GLY A 66 -17.37 13.92 -8.80
CA GLY A 66 -15.94 14.21 -8.86
C GLY A 66 -15.11 13.10 -9.52
N ARG A 67 -15.72 12.07 -10.11
CA ARG A 67 -14.98 10.99 -10.79
C ARG A 67 -14.51 11.48 -12.14
N VAL A 68 -13.29 11.13 -12.53
CA VAL A 68 -12.78 11.40 -13.89
C VAL A 68 -13.68 10.70 -14.91
N LEU A 69 -14.10 11.43 -15.95
CA LEU A 69 -14.93 10.87 -17.02
C LEU A 69 -14.21 9.74 -17.76
N ALA A 70 -14.95 8.70 -18.14
CA ALA A 70 -14.44 7.59 -18.94
C ALA A 70 -13.80 8.05 -20.26
N SER A 71 -14.40 9.05 -20.91
CA SER A 71 -13.89 9.64 -22.14
C SER A 71 -12.53 10.33 -21.94
N ASP A 72 -12.25 10.84 -20.76
CA ASP A 72 -10.99 11.52 -20.46
C ASP A 72 -9.85 10.50 -20.32
N TRP A 73 -10.11 9.37 -19.64
CA TRP A 73 -9.20 8.23 -19.60
C TRP A 73 -8.91 7.67 -20.99
N ALA A 74 -9.94 7.48 -21.81
CA ALA A 74 -9.81 6.94 -23.16
C ALA A 74 -9.02 7.85 -24.12
N GLN A 75 -9.05 9.16 -23.89
CA GLN A 75 -8.30 10.15 -24.69
C GLN A 75 -6.88 10.38 -24.18
N LEU A 76 -6.59 10.10 -22.90
CA LEU A 76 -5.26 10.33 -22.34
C LEU A 76 -4.19 9.57 -23.14
N PRO A 77 -3.11 10.22 -23.60
CA PRO A 77 -2.05 9.55 -24.35
C PRO A 77 -1.46 8.38 -23.58
N THR A 78 -1.39 7.23 -24.22
CA THR A 78 -0.77 6.02 -23.66
C THR A 78 0.73 6.20 -23.49
N MET A 79 1.30 5.55 -22.48
CA MET A 79 2.74 5.46 -22.24
C MET A 79 3.43 6.82 -22.10
N ARG A 80 2.71 7.80 -21.55
CA ARG A 80 3.19 9.13 -21.23
C ARG A 80 2.71 9.54 -19.84
N TRP A 81 3.65 10.02 -19.02
CA TRP A 81 3.33 10.57 -17.70
C TRP A 81 2.79 11.99 -17.80
N PHE A 82 1.81 12.29 -16.96
CA PHE A 82 1.27 13.62 -16.74
C PHE A 82 1.16 13.93 -15.25
N PHE A 83 1.34 15.19 -14.88
CA PHE A 83 0.90 15.71 -13.61
C PHE A 83 -0.61 15.94 -13.62
N VAL A 84 -1.30 15.57 -12.56
CA VAL A 84 -2.72 15.91 -12.37
C VAL A 84 -2.80 17.29 -11.73
N SER A 85 -3.38 18.27 -12.42
CA SER A 85 -3.25 19.70 -12.08
C SER A 85 -3.69 20.11 -10.67
N ASP A 86 -4.67 19.39 -10.10
CA ASP A 86 -5.32 19.73 -8.84
C ASP A 86 -5.04 18.73 -7.71
N ALA A 87 -4.25 17.69 -7.97
CA ALA A 87 -4.00 16.60 -7.03
C ALA A 87 -2.64 16.72 -6.34
N VAL A 88 -2.56 17.58 -5.33
CA VAL A 88 -1.37 17.76 -4.47
C VAL A 88 -1.74 17.38 -3.05
N LEU A 89 -1.05 16.39 -2.48
CA LEU A 89 -1.35 15.87 -1.13
C LEU A 89 -1.20 16.97 -0.07
N ASP A 90 -0.23 17.87 -0.23
CA ASP A 90 0.03 18.97 0.70
C ASP A 90 -1.19 19.85 0.99
N ARG A 91 -2.13 19.95 0.03
CA ARG A 91 -3.34 20.77 0.16
C ARG A 91 -4.33 20.23 1.19
N VAL A 92 -4.22 18.96 1.56
CA VAL A 92 -5.10 18.33 2.56
C VAL A 92 -4.39 18.00 3.87
N ILE A 93 -3.08 18.26 3.94
CA ILE A 93 -2.30 18.15 5.18
C ILE A 93 -2.66 19.32 6.10
N GLU A 94 -2.83 19.04 7.38
CA GLU A 94 -3.18 20.06 8.37
C GLU A 94 -2.03 21.06 8.59
N THR A 95 -2.37 22.34 8.72
CA THR A 95 -1.43 23.43 8.98
C THR A 95 -1.83 24.24 10.23
N PRO A 96 -0.87 24.83 10.98
CA PRO A 96 0.59 24.73 10.80
C PRO A 96 1.10 23.33 11.16
N ARG A 97 2.22 22.90 10.58
CA ARG A 97 2.83 21.61 10.92
C ARG A 97 3.52 21.70 12.28
N TYR A 98 3.66 20.58 12.99
CA TYR A 98 4.27 20.61 14.32
C TYR A 98 5.79 20.68 14.25
N PRO A 99 6.43 21.73 14.81
CA PRO A 99 7.88 21.83 14.82
C PRO A 99 8.48 20.72 15.66
N LYS A 100 9.61 20.17 15.21
CA LYS A 100 10.42 19.25 16.00
C LYS A 100 11.50 20.03 16.75
N ALA A 101 11.73 19.70 18.01
CA ALA A 101 12.86 20.24 18.77
C ALA A 101 14.18 19.94 18.04
N LYS A 102 15.01 20.97 17.80
CA LYS A 102 16.28 20.91 17.04
C LYS A 102 16.16 20.67 15.52
N ALA A 103 14.97 20.81 14.92
CA ALA A 103 14.88 20.85 13.45
C ALA A 103 15.56 22.10 12.88
N SER A 104 16.20 21.97 11.72
CA SER A 104 16.84 23.08 10.99
C SER A 104 15.85 24.09 10.41
N SER A 105 14.55 23.80 10.45
CA SER A 105 13.45 24.66 9.98
C SER A 105 12.35 24.75 11.03
N GLY A 106 11.86 25.97 11.30
CA GLY A 106 10.85 26.25 12.33
C GLY A 106 9.45 25.67 12.11
N ASP A 107 9.17 25.04 10.97
CA ASP A 107 7.85 24.45 10.63
C ASP A 107 7.90 22.90 10.51
N ALA A 108 9.05 22.24 10.74
CA ALA A 108 9.26 20.80 10.50
C ALA A 108 8.83 20.28 9.10
N SER A 109 8.43 21.17 8.20
CA SER A 109 7.82 20.85 6.92
C SER A 109 8.70 20.04 6.00
N PRO A 110 10.03 20.24 5.90
CA PRO A 110 10.86 19.41 5.03
C PRO A 110 10.81 17.93 5.42
N ASN A 111 10.66 17.61 6.70
CA ASN A 111 10.75 16.23 7.20
C ASN A 111 9.43 15.49 7.08
N ILE A 112 8.32 16.20 7.32
CA ILE A 112 7.02 15.71 6.91
C ILE A 112 7.08 15.57 5.39
N VAL A 113 7.22 16.63 4.60
CA VAL A 113 7.17 16.61 3.11
C VAL A 113 8.12 15.61 2.44
N ALA A 114 9.34 15.41 2.94
CA ALA A 114 10.32 14.51 2.35
C ALA A 114 10.23 13.07 2.90
N ALA A 115 9.94 12.85 4.18
CA ALA A 115 10.17 11.53 4.79
C ALA A 115 8.90 10.67 4.95
N TRP A 116 7.99 10.72 3.97
CA TRP A 116 6.74 9.94 4.03
C TRP A 116 6.99 8.44 3.99
N GLY A 117 6.19 7.73 4.79
CA GLY A 117 6.16 6.27 4.80
C GLY A 117 5.68 5.69 3.47
N GLY A 118 5.61 4.36 3.42
CA GLY A 118 4.93 3.69 2.32
C GLY A 118 3.43 3.96 2.32
N ALA A 119 2.70 3.29 1.44
CA ALA A 119 1.25 3.45 1.33
C ALA A 119 0.55 2.09 1.20
N ALA A 120 -0.56 1.94 1.90
CA ALA A 120 -1.43 0.78 1.72
C ALA A 120 -2.34 0.97 0.50
N TRP A 121 -2.72 -0.15 -0.11
CA TRP A 121 -3.65 -0.16 -1.24
C TRP A 121 -4.90 -0.96 -0.91
N ASP A 122 -6.02 -0.26 -0.88
CA ASP A 122 -7.33 -0.87 -0.98
C ASP A 122 -7.57 -1.26 -2.43
N HIS A 123 -7.38 -2.54 -2.72
CA HIS A 123 -7.55 -3.09 -4.05
C HIS A 123 -9.01 -3.26 -4.47
N GLN A 124 -9.97 -3.17 -3.52
CA GLN A 124 -11.40 -3.27 -3.82
C GLN A 124 -11.93 -1.93 -4.32
N ASN A 125 -11.60 -0.84 -3.63
CA ASN A 125 -12.08 0.50 -3.97
C ASN A 125 -11.05 1.36 -4.72
N GLN A 126 -9.83 0.83 -4.93
CA GLN A 126 -8.71 1.52 -5.58
C GLN A 126 -8.36 2.83 -4.85
N ILE A 127 -8.17 2.74 -3.53
CA ILE A 127 -7.79 3.84 -2.67
C ILE A 127 -6.38 3.60 -2.14
N MET A 128 -5.51 4.60 -2.29
CA MET A 128 -4.18 4.60 -1.69
C MET A 128 -4.23 5.35 -0.36
N TYR A 129 -3.96 4.65 0.73
CA TYR A 129 -3.88 5.24 2.07
C TYR A 129 -2.43 5.53 2.43
N ILE A 130 -2.20 6.76 2.88
CA ILE A 130 -0.88 7.30 3.14
C ILE A 130 -0.91 7.91 4.55
N SER A 131 0.00 7.48 5.41
CA SER A 131 0.20 8.09 6.73
C SER A 131 1.30 9.13 6.67
N GLY A 132 1.17 10.21 7.46
CA GLY A 132 2.27 11.12 7.75
C GLY A 132 3.50 10.31 8.19
N GLY A 133 4.61 10.47 7.49
CA GLY A 133 5.82 9.70 7.75
C GLY A 133 6.59 10.22 8.96
N GLY A 134 7.21 9.29 9.67
CA GLY A 134 8.02 9.54 10.87
C GLY A 134 9.44 8.99 10.74
N HIS A 135 10.24 9.52 9.80
CA HIS A 135 11.70 9.43 9.98
C HIS A 135 12.04 10.14 11.30
N GLY A 136 13.27 10.01 11.81
CA GLY A 136 13.68 10.63 13.06
C GLY A 136 13.31 12.12 13.18
N ASP A 137 13.01 12.78 12.07
CA ASP A 137 12.85 14.22 11.89
C ASP A 137 11.41 14.77 11.83
N THR A 138 10.39 13.91 11.94
CA THR A 138 8.97 14.33 12.09
C THR A 138 8.53 14.33 13.56
N HIS A 139 7.57 15.20 13.92
CA HIS A 139 6.98 15.21 15.25
C HIS A 139 6.05 14.00 15.47
N GLU A 140 6.07 13.40 16.66
CA GLU A 140 5.36 12.15 17.00
C GLU A 140 3.84 12.25 16.80
N CYS A 141 3.26 13.44 17.00
CA CYS A 141 1.84 13.72 16.82
C CYS A 141 1.36 13.86 15.37
N GLU A 142 2.23 13.77 14.34
CA GLU A 142 1.84 13.85 12.92
C GLU A 142 1.21 12.53 12.41
N THR A 143 0.20 12.05 13.12
CA THR A 143 -0.47 10.74 12.95
C THR A 143 -1.60 10.75 11.92
N GLY A 144 -1.69 11.82 11.13
CA GLY A 144 -2.74 12.01 10.14
C GLY A 144 -2.68 10.95 9.03
N ILE A 145 -3.86 10.52 8.56
CA ILE A 145 -4.00 9.59 7.44
C ILE A 145 -4.76 10.29 6.33
N TYR A 146 -4.25 10.10 5.11
CA TYR A 146 -4.73 10.72 3.90
C TYR A 146 -5.01 9.63 2.87
N ALA A 147 -6.01 9.86 2.03
CA ALA A 147 -6.41 8.93 1.00
C ALA A 147 -6.40 9.61 -0.36
N LEU A 148 -5.84 8.92 -1.35
CA LEU A 148 -6.06 9.21 -2.77
C LEU A 148 -7.10 8.24 -3.32
N ASN A 149 -8.22 8.76 -3.78
CA ASN A 149 -9.17 7.98 -4.57
C ASN A 149 -8.71 7.96 -6.04
N ALA A 150 -8.36 6.80 -6.59
CA ALA A 150 -7.87 6.69 -7.96
C ALA A 150 -8.90 7.16 -9.01
N ALA A 151 -10.18 6.84 -8.82
CA ALA A 151 -11.21 7.25 -9.77
C ALA A 151 -11.45 8.76 -9.78
N GLN A 152 -11.27 9.41 -8.63
CA GLN A 152 -11.41 10.86 -8.49
C GLN A 152 -10.09 11.59 -8.68
N MET A 153 -8.92 10.92 -8.66
CA MET A 153 -7.61 11.59 -8.65
C MET A 153 -7.55 12.77 -7.67
N GLN A 154 -8.13 12.58 -6.48
CA GLN A 154 -8.25 13.61 -5.46
C GLN A 154 -7.82 13.05 -4.10
N PHE A 155 -7.09 13.89 -3.37
CA PHE A 155 -6.71 13.61 -2.00
C PHE A 155 -7.78 14.08 -1.03
N ARG A 156 -7.96 13.34 0.05
CA ARG A 156 -8.71 13.77 1.22
C ARG A 156 -8.00 13.35 2.49
N ARG A 157 -8.24 14.09 3.56
CA ARG A 157 -7.89 13.66 4.92
C ARG A 157 -8.93 12.64 5.40
N VAL A 158 -8.47 11.55 5.96
CA VAL A 158 -9.30 10.47 6.55
C VAL A 158 -9.24 10.55 8.06
N VAL A 159 -8.06 10.82 8.62
CA VAL A 159 -7.83 10.89 10.06
C VAL A 159 -7.06 12.17 10.34
N ASN A 160 -7.54 12.94 11.31
CA ASN A 160 -6.83 14.11 11.79
C ASN A 160 -5.58 13.68 12.55
N ARG A 161 -4.54 14.51 12.52
CA ARG A 161 -3.38 14.29 13.38
C ARG A 161 -3.77 14.45 14.85
N ALA A 162 -3.03 13.80 15.73
CA ALA A 162 -3.24 13.95 17.17
C ALA A 162 -2.83 15.36 17.65
N PRO A 163 -3.48 15.91 18.68
CA PRO A 163 -3.06 17.18 19.28
C PRO A 163 -1.60 17.15 19.78
N LEU A 164 -0.91 18.29 19.68
CA LEU A 164 0.49 18.44 20.09
C LEU A 164 0.74 18.07 21.56
N ASP A 165 -0.23 18.37 22.43
CA ASP A 165 -0.20 18.03 23.85
C ASP A 165 -0.48 16.55 24.13
N MET A 166 -0.55 15.67 23.13
CA MET A 166 -0.57 14.22 23.33
C MET A 166 0.83 13.61 23.32
N VAL A 167 1.86 14.40 23.02
CA VAL A 167 3.23 13.91 22.87
C VAL A 167 3.78 13.31 24.17
N GLN A 168 4.48 12.20 24.01
CA GLN A 168 5.37 11.60 24.99
C GLN A 168 6.41 10.76 24.26
N SER A 169 7.53 10.50 24.93
CA SER A 169 8.64 9.72 24.37
C SER A 169 9.21 8.78 25.41
N TRP A 170 9.91 7.73 24.95
CA TRP A 170 10.72 6.86 25.81
C TRP A 170 12.10 7.50 26.01
N ASP A 171 12.48 7.79 27.25
CA ASP A 171 13.85 8.17 27.57
C ASP A 171 14.69 6.90 27.79
N PHE A 172 15.54 6.58 26.81
CA PHE A 172 16.42 5.40 26.88
C PHE A 172 17.49 5.50 27.97
N SER A 173 17.89 6.71 28.37
CA SER A 173 18.94 6.90 29.37
C SER A 173 18.40 6.72 30.79
N GLN A 174 17.17 7.17 31.02
CA GLN A 174 16.50 7.10 32.31
C GLN A 174 15.60 5.86 32.45
N GLY A 175 15.24 5.23 31.33
CA GLY A 175 14.32 4.09 31.32
C GLY A 175 12.90 4.47 31.71
N GLU A 176 12.45 5.68 31.37
CA GLU A 176 11.15 6.22 31.77
C GLU A 176 10.43 6.95 30.64
N ILE A 177 9.13 7.24 30.83
CA ILE A 177 8.36 8.09 29.93
C ILE A 177 8.55 9.55 30.29
N VAL A 178 8.79 10.38 29.27
CA VAL A 178 8.83 11.83 29.42
C VAL A 178 7.72 12.50 28.60
N PRO A 179 7.00 13.51 29.14
CA PRO A 179 5.86 14.15 28.48
C PRO A 179 6.30 15.22 27.46
N ARG A 180 7.29 14.91 26.64
CA ARG A 180 7.87 15.80 25.61
C ARG A 180 8.29 14.99 24.38
N SER A 181 8.43 15.67 23.25
CA SER A 181 9.12 15.09 22.08
C SER A 181 10.61 14.96 22.40
N SER A 182 11.17 13.77 22.20
CA SER A 182 12.62 13.54 22.24
C SER A 182 13.25 13.69 20.86
N GLY A 183 12.47 14.03 19.83
CA GLY A 183 12.95 14.23 18.47
C GLY A 183 13.56 12.96 17.86
N ASN A 184 13.15 11.82 18.37
CA ASN A 184 13.40 10.52 17.81
C ASN A 184 12.01 9.91 17.86
N ALA A 185 11.32 9.85 16.71
CA ALA A 185 9.98 9.30 16.61
C ALA A 185 10.01 7.87 17.14
N THR A 186 9.87 7.76 18.45
CA THR A 186 10.18 6.60 19.25
C THR A 186 8.85 5.95 19.47
N ASN A 187 8.54 4.95 18.66
CA ASN A 187 8.14 3.60 19.07
C ASN A 187 7.08 3.41 20.18
N MET A 188 6.45 4.46 20.70
CA MET A 188 5.52 4.51 21.83
C MET A 188 4.21 5.13 21.39
N PRO A 189 3.08 4.67 21.96
CA PRO A 189 1.82 5.37 21.80
C PRO A 189 1.91 6.79 22.37
N LEU A 190 1.19 7.71 21.75
CA LEU A 190 0.86 9.01 22.35
C LEU A 190 0.06 8.80 23.65
N ARG A 191 -0.08 9.85 24.47
CA ARG A 191 -0.78 9.77 25.77
C ARG A 191 -2.22 9.25 25.68
N ASN A 192 -2.85 9.38 24.51
CA ASN A 192 -4.20 8.89 24.22
C ASN A 192 -4.23 7.47 23.61
N GLY A 193 -3.10 6.76 23.54
CA GLY A 193 -3.01 5.39 23.04
C GLY A 193 -2.91 5.25 21.52
N VAL A 194 -2.88 6.35 20.76
CA VAL A 194 -2.66 6.36 19.31
C VAL A 194 -1.19 6.06 19.01
N PRO A 195 -0.83 5.23 18.02
CA PRO A 195 0.56 5.06 17.62
C PRO A 195 1.16 6.39 17.14
N ALA A 196 2.39 6.70 17.54
CA ALA A 196 3.11 7.86 17.02
C ALA A 196 3.33 7.76 15.49
N ALA A 197 3.60 8.89 14.84
CA ALA A 197 4.01 8.93 13.44
C ALA A 197 5.30 8.11 13.23
N ILE A 198 5.34 7.26 12.20
CA ILE A 198 6.47 6.37 11.92
C ILE A 198 6.84 6.32 10.43
N HIS A 199 8.11 6.06 10.13
CA HIS A 199 8.56 5.76 8.76
C HIS A 199 8.27 4.30 8.44
N SER A 200 7.38 4.04 7.48
CA SER A 200 6.82 2.70 7.30
C SER A 200 7.32 1.92 6.08
N TYR A 201 8.29 2.33 5.26
CA TYR A 201 8.90 1.53 4.15
C TYR A 201 7.97 0.51 3.40
N ASP A 202 6.70 0.83 3.11
CA ASP A 202 5.64 -0.07 2.57
C ASP A 202 5.07 -1.16 3.50
N GLY A 203 5.09 -0.96 4.82
CA GLY A 203 4.49 -1.85 5.83
C GLY A 203 3.11 -1.42 6.31
N LEU A 204 2.53 -0.36 5.77
CA LEU A 204 1.10 -0.08 5.99
C LEU A 204 0.29 -1.16 5.28
N VAL A 205 -0.69 -1.73 5.98
CA VAL A 205 -1.53 -2.81 5.44
C VAL A 205 -2.99 -2.39 5.50
N TRP A 206 -3.65 -2.38 4.34
CA TRP A 206 -5.10 -2.21 4.31
C TRP A 206 -5.77 -3.52 4.75
N ILE A 207 -6.70 -3.40 5.69
CA ILE A 207 -7.47 -4.50 6.25
C ILE A 207 -8.88 -4.42 5.65
N PRO A 208 -9.35 -5.46 4.92
CA PRO A 208 -10.69 -5.49 4.38
C PRO A 208 -11.79 -5.33 5.45
N PRO A 209 -12.99 -4.85 5.07
CA PRO A 209 -14.13 -4.81 5.96
C PRO A 209 -14.47 -6.16 6.61
N GLY A 210 -14.97 -6.10 7.84
CA GLY A 210 -15.43 -7.26 8.60
C GLY A 210 -14.36 -8.00 9.41
N LEU A 211 -13.08 -7.61 9.29
CA LEU A 211 -12.03 -8.08 10.18
C LEU A 211 -11.97 -7.25 11.48
N PRO A 212 -11.44 -7.82 12.59
CA PRO A 212 -11.35 -7.10 13.86
C PRO A 212 -10.62 -5.75 13.75
N GLY A 213 -11.22 -4.71 14.33
CA GLY A 213 -10.71 -3.33 14.29
C GLY A 213 -11.03 -2.57 12.99
N ALA A 214 -11.36 -3.27 11.90
CA ALA A 214 -11.74 -2.67 10.63
C ALA A 214 -13.20 -2.17 10.66
N GLY A 215 -13.47 -1.09 9.92
CA GLY A 215 -14.82 -0.60 9.64
C GLY A 215 -15.62 -1.58 8.80
N ALA A 216 -16.94 -1.43 8.82
CA ALA A 216 -17.88 -2.25 8.07
C ALA A 216 -17.90 -1.89 6.58
N ASN A 217 -17.49 -0.67 6.18
CA ASN A 217 -17.56 -0.22 4.80
C ASN A 217 -16.17 0.01 4.19
N ALA A 218 -15.33 0.85 4.80
CA ALA A 218 -14.01 1.22 4.29
C ALA A 218 -12.88 0.31 4.78
N GLY A 219 -13.17 -0.58 5.74
CA GLY A 219 -12.18 -1.46 6.34
C GLY A 219 -11.30 -0.75 7.38
N GLY A 220 -10.05 -1.19 7.50
CA GLY A 220 -9.08 -0.67 8.46
C GLY A 220 -7.71 -0.44 7.84
N LEU A 221 -6.84 0.26 8.56
CA LEU A 221 -5.43 0.37 8.21
C LEU A 221 -4.59 -0.05 9.42
N PHE A 222 -3.76 -1.07 9.21
CA PHE A 222 -2.73 -1.43 10.17
C PHE A 222 -1.56 -0.47 10.04
N CYS A 223 -1.24 0.20 11.14
CA CYS A 223 -0.04 1.00 11.28
C CYS A 223 1.05 0.13 11.92
N PRO A 224 2.17 -0.14 11.22
CA PRO A 224 3.31 -0.82 11.82
C PRO A 224 3.99 0.12 12.81
N GLY A 225 5.19 -0.23 13.28
CA GLY A 225 5.84 0.48 14.38
C GLY A 225 6.07 -0.45 15.56
N ASN A 226 6.75 0.03 16.60
CA ASN A 226 6.76 -0.65 17.89
C ASN A 226 5.42 -0.50 18.63
N ALA A 227 4.76 0.65 18.46
CA ALA A 227 3.36 0.82 18.79
C ALA A 227 2.52 0.48 17.55
N ARG A 228 1.86 -0.67 17.56
CA ARG A 228 1.03 -1.16 16.46
C ARG A 228 -0.43 -0.93 16.78
N ALA A 229 -1.19 -0.43 15.82
CA ALA A 229 -2.63 -0.27 15.98
C ALA A 229 -3.34 -0.43 14.65
N ILE A 230 -4.65 -0.62 14.74
CA ILE A 230 -5.54 -0.59 13.59
C ILE A 230 -6.37 0.67 13.71
N VAL A 231 -6.43 1.45 12.64
CA VAL A 231 -7.43 2.52 12.53
C VAL A 231 -8.64 2.00 11.78
N ASN A 232 -9.82 2.26 12.32
CA ASN A 232 -11.08 2.02 11.63
C ASN A 232 -11.30 3.16 10.62
N LEU A 233 -11.35 2.84 9.32
CA LEU A 233 -11.41 3.85 8.27
C LEU A 233 -12.81 4.46 8.06
N ASP A 234 -13.86 3.89 8.68
CA ASP A 234 -15.20 4.48 8.70
C ASP A 234 -15.31 5.60 9.74
N SER A 235 -14.74 5.39 10.93
CA SER A 235 -14.84 6.33 12.05
C SER A 235 -13.59 7.20 12.26
N GLY A 236 -12.48 6.83 11.61
CA GLY A 236 -11.16 7.44 11.82
C GLY A 236 -10.55 7.18 13.19
N GLN A 237 -11.11 6.25 13.97
CA GLN A 237 -10.65 5.95 15.33
C GLN A 237 -9.60 4.85 15.35
N TYR A 238 -8.52 5.07 16.08
CA TYR A 238 -7.51 4.04 16.36
C TYR A 238 -8.00 3.08 17.44
N SER A 239 -7.67 1.80 17.30
CA SER A 239 -7.69 0.85 18.41
C SER A 239 -6.66 1.26 19.45
N ILE A 240 -6.83 0.80 20.70
CA ILE A 240 -5.77 0.92 21.69
C ILE A 240 -4.53 0.19 21.15
N ALA A 241 -3.41 0.90 21.05
CA ALA A 241 -2.20 0.35 20.48
C ALA A 241 -1.66 -0.83 21.29
N HIS A 242 -1.08 -1.79 20.57
CA HIS A 242 -0.18 -2.78 21.12
C HIS A 242 1.22 -2.15 21.17
N TRP A 243 1.75 -1.92 22.37
CA TRP A 243 3.08 -1.34 22.54
C TRP A 243 4.13 -2.37 22.90
N PHE A 244 5.24 -2.27 22.21
CA PHE A 244 6.48 -2.97 22.50
C PHE A 244 7.39 -2.20 23.45
N ASN A 245 7.71 -2.79 24.59
CA ASN A 245 8.58 -2.17 25.58
C ASN A 245 10.07 -2.32 25.20
N PRO A 246 10.78 -1.22 24.88
CA PRO A 246 12.18 -1.28 24.44
C PRO A 246 13.17 -1.74 25.53
N THR A 247 12.74 -1.87 26.80
CA THR A 247 13.57 -2.47 27.86
C THR A 247 13.54 -3.99 27.86
N ARG A 248 12.51 -4.59 27.26
CA ARG A 248 12.33 -6.04 27.20
C ARG A 248 12.81 -6.62 25.87
N ASP A 249 12.76 -5.83 24.82
CA ASP A 249 13.01 -6.28 23.47
C ASP A 249 13.63 -5.15 22.61
N SER A 250 14.40 -5.48 21.57
CA SER A 250 15.10 -4.51 20.73
C SER A 250 14.21 -3.81 19.71
N ALA A 251 14.35 -2.49 19.55
CA ALA A 251 13.60 -1.74 18.54
C ALA A 251 13.80 -2.32 17.12
N ASN A 252 12.71 -2.71 16.47
CA ASN A 252 12.75 -3.25 15.11
C ASN A 252 12.31 -2.19 14.10
N TRP A 253 13.24 -1.70 13.29
CA TRP A 253 12.95 -0.69 12.26
C TRP A 253 12.51 -1.29 10.92
N SER A 254 12.41 -2.61 10.82
CA SER A 254 12.08 -3.36 9.61
C SER A 254 10.58 -3.30 9.26
N TYR A 255 9.99 -2.11 9.30
CA TYR A 255 8.58 -1.88 9.00
C TYR A 255 8.27 -1.98 7.50
N CYS A 256 9.03 -2.73 6.72
CA CYS A 256 8.78 -2.90 5.30
C CYS A 256 7.81 -4.05 5.03
N THR A 257 6.96 -3.92 4.00
CA THR A 257 6.33 -5.07 3.30
C THR A 257 5.56 -6.06 4.18
N ALA A 258 4.81 -5.58 5.17
CA ALA A 258 3.91 -6.44 5.93
C ALA A 258 2.75 -6.90 5.06
N PHE A 259 2.27 -8.12 5.27
CA PHE A 259 1.17 -8.71 4.50
C PHE A 259 0.10 -9.29 5.42
N LEU A 260 -1.15 -9.17 4.97
CA LEU A 260 -2.31 -9.78 5.61
C LEU A 260 -2.58 -11.15 4.98
N ASP A 261 -2.73 -12.18 5.83
CA ASP A 261 -3.24 -13.49 5.42
C ASP A 261 -4.28 -13.98 6.44
N GLY A 262 -5.52 -14.14 5.98
CA GLY A 262 -6.65 -14.44 6.87
C GLY A 262 -6.82 -13.39 7.97
N GLY A 263 -6.79 -13.84 9.23
CA GLY A 263 -6.95 -12.97 10.41
C GLY A 263 -5.65 -12.52 11.06
N ALA A 264 -4.51 -12.59 10.35
CA ALA A 264 -3.21 -12.20 10.89
C ALA A 264 -2.36 -11.42 9.89
N ILE A 265 -1.56 -10.50 10.42
CA ILE A 265 -0.57 -9.73 9.66
C ILE A 265 0.82 -10.29 9.99
N TYR A 266 1.62 -10.48 8.96
CA TYR A 266 3.00 -10.93 9.08
C TYR A 266 3.91 -9.89 8.47
N GLY A 267 5.10 -9.70 9.03
CA GLY A 267 6.08 -8.79 8.46
C GLY A 267 7.47 -9.04 9.01
N PRO A 268 8.51 -8.49 8.37
CA PRO A 268 9.89 -8.69 8.77
C PRO A 268 10.17 -8.22 10.21
N HIS A 269 11.05 -8.96 10.87
CA HIS A 269 11.58 -8.67 12.19
C HIS A 269 13.08 -9.00 12.22
N ASP A 270 13.92 -8.01 12.55
CA ASP A 270 15.38 -8.15 12.66
C ASP A 270 16.05 -8.81 11.44
N SER A 271 15.59 -8.49 10.22
CA SER A 271 16.04 -9.04 8.92
C SER A 271 15.84 -10.56 8.72
N PHE A 272 15.94 -11.39 9.75
CA PHE A 272 15.96 -12.85 9.65
C PHE A 272 14.69 -13.53 10.16
N ALA A 273 13.78 -12.77 10.77
CA ALA A 273 12.56 -13.30 11.35
C ALA A 273 11.34 -12.57 10.81
N HIS A 274 10.16 -13.09 11.17
CA HIS A 274 8.90 -12.38 10.97
C HIS A 274 8.14 -12.28 12.29
N PHE A 275 7.50 -11.14 12.50
CA PHE A 275 6.45 -11.03 13.50
C PHE A 275 5.14 -11.60 12.94
N ARG A 276 4.24 -11.98 13.85
CA ARG A 276 2.83 -12.26 13.58
C ARG A 276 1.96 -11.41 14.49
N PHE A 277 1.01 -10.69 13.91
CA PHE A 277 0.00 -9.90 14.63
C PHE A 277 -1.38 -10.48 14.36
N GLU A 278 -1.96 -11.17 15.35
CA GLU A 278 -3.26 -11.83 15.23
C GLU A 278 -4.39 -10.84 15.53
N LEU A 279 -5.22 -10.52 14.53
CA LEU A 279 -6.23 -9.45 14.63
C LEU A 279 -7.36 -9.76 15.63
N ALA A 280 -7.79 -11.02 15.70
CA ALA A 280 -8.93 -11.44 16.52
C ALA A 280 -8.57 -11.67 18.00
N ALA A 281 -7.28 -11.62 18.34
CA ALA A 281 -6.84 -11.77 19.71
C ALA A 281 -6.84 -10.41 20.41
N SER A 282 -6.72 -10.45 21.74
CA SER A 282 -6.34 -9.29 22.55
C SER A 282 -5.21 -9.70 23.48
N GLU A 283 -4.41 -8.73 23.86
CA GLU A 283 -3.28 -8.95 24.75
C GLU A 283 -3.22 -7.83 25.78
N ALA A 284 -3.11 -8.22 27.05
CA ALA A 284 -2.73 -7.27 28.10
C ALA A 284 -1.25 -6.95 27.92
N THR A 285 -0.93 -5.69 27.80
CA THR A 285 0.42 -5.15 27.77
C THR A 285 0.69 -4.42 29.08
N ASP A 286 1.94 -4.01 29.30
CA ASP A 286 2.27 -3.13 30.43
C ASP A 286 1.49 -1.78 30.39
N TRP A 287 0.81 -1.45 29.28
CA TRP A 287 0.22 -0.13 28.98
C TRP A 287 -1.28 -0.14 28.77
N SER A 288 -1.82 -1.31 28.48
CA SER A 288 -3.24 -1.51 28.27
C SER A 288 -3.60 -2.89 28.75
N THR A 289 -4.62 -2.97 29.58
CA THR A 289 -5.20 -4.26 29.98
C THR A 289 -5.92 -4.95 28.82
N GLN A 290 -6.18 -4.24 27.72
CA GLN A 290 -6.89 -4.73 26.52
C GLN A 290 -6.37 -4.02 25.24
N SER A 291 -5.19 -4.38 24.75
CA SER A 291 -4.77 -3.98 23.40
C SER A 291 -5.43 -4.90 22.37
N LEU A 292 -5.91 -4.31 21.26
CA LEU A 292 -6.43 -5.09 20.15
C LEU A 292 -5.28 -5.75 19.41
N GLY A 293 -5.43 -7.04 19.13
CA GLY A 293 -4.44 -7.89 18.52
C GLY A 293 -3.46 -8.49 19.52
N ARG A 294 -2.85 -9.61 19.13
CA ARG A 294 -1.74 -10.25 19.87
C ARG A 294 -0.52 -10.32 18.98
N LEU A 295 0.63 -9.91 19.51
CA LEU A 295 1.88 -9.90 18.78
C LEU A 295 2.77 -11.07 19.19
N SER A 296 3.36 -11.74 18.22
CA SER A 296 4.39 -12.74 18.44
C SER A 296 5.61 -12.38 17.61
N PHE A 297 6.71 -12.11 18.31
CA PHE A 297 8.02 -11.90 17.68
C PHE A 297 8.67 -13.21 17.33
N ASN A 298 9.48 -13.19 16.27
CA ASN A 298 10.16 -14.38 15.78
C ASN A 298 9.21 -15.57 15.61
N ALA A 299 7.95 -15.29 15.24
CA ALA A 299 6.92 -16.29 15.01
C ALA A 299 7.37 -17.27 13.91
N ILE A 300 8.21 -16.75 13.00
CA ILE A 300 8.87 -17.46 11.94
C ILE A 300 10.33 -17.01 11.88
N SER A 301 11.24 -17.95 11.60
CA SER A 301 12.65 -17.68 11.34
C SER A 301 13.04 -17.98 9.88
N SER A 302 14.13 -17.39 9.40
CA SER A 302 14.76 -17.67 8.11
C SER A 302 16.27 -17.43 8.21
N SER A 303 17.09 -18.25 7.57
CA SER A 303 18.53 -17.95 7.41
C SER A 303 18.81 -16.96 6.29
N THR A 304 17.79 -16.64 5.48
CA THR A 304 17.89 -15.67 4.40
C THR A 304 17.35 -14.34 4.90
N ALA A 305 18.23 -13.34 4.98
CA ALA A 305 17.83 -11.99 5.35
C ALA A 305 16.82 -11.44 4.35
N LEU A 306 15.72 -10.90 4.86
CA LEU A 306 14.93 -9.91 4.15
C LEU A 306 15.62 -8.57 4.33
N PRO A 307 16.18 -7.97 3.26
CA PRO A 307 16.88 -6.71 3.39
C PRO A 307 16.01 -5.61 4.02
N TYR A 308 16.64 -4.70 4.73
CA TYR A 308 15.97 -3.58 5.39
C TYR A 308 16.32 -2.28 4.67
N ALA A 309 15.30 -1.47 4.37
CA ALA A 309 15.37 -0.17 3.69
C ALA A 309 16.12 -0.15 2.34
N ASN A 310 15.99 0.93 1.58
CA ASN A 310 16.79 1.19 0.37
C ASN A 310 16.71 0.15 -0.76
N ARG A 311 15.64 -0.66 -0.79
CA ARG A 311 15.34 -1.68 -1.80
C ARG A 311 13.95 -1.47 -2.41
N SER A 312 13.68 -2.25 -3.46
CA SER A 312 12.41 -2.21 -4.19
C SER A 312 11.62 -3.48 -3.94
N TRP A 313 10.36 -3.31 -3.56
CA TRP A 313 9.52 -4.38 -3.05
C TRP A 313 8.10 -4.31 -3.57
N THR A 314 7.44 -5.46 -3.65
CA THR A 314 5.99 -5.51 -3.80
C THR A 314 5.42 -6.81 -3.24
N LEU A 315 4.15 -6.74 -2.85
CA LEU A 315 3.37 -7.91 -2.48
C LEU A 315 2.59 -8.40 -3.69
N LEU A 316 2.59 -9.71 -3.91
CA LEU A 316 1.76 -10.39 -4.89
C LEU A 316 0.63 -11.04 -4.11
N ARG A 317 -0.32 -10.21 -3.66
CA ARG A 317 -1.37 -10.56 -2.70
C ARG A 317 -2.12 -11.85 -3.09
N GLU A 318 -2.56 -11.93 -4.34
CA GLU A 318 -3.33 -13.06 -4.86
C GLU A 318 -2.52 -14.37 -4.92
N ARG A 319 -1.18 -14.25 -4.98
CA ARG A 319 -0.26 -15.38 -4.92
C ARG A 319 0.18 -15.69 -3.49
N ARG A 320 -0.11 -14.82 -2.52
CA ARG A 320 0.43 -14.85 -1.15
C ARG A 320 1.97 -14.90 -1.19
N GLU A 321 2.57 -14.06 -2.03
CA GLU A 321 4.02 -13.97 -2.21
C GLU A 321 4.51 -12.53 -1.97
N GLN A 322 5.79 -12.40 -1.67
CA GLN A 322 6.51 -11.13 -1.60
C GLN A 322 7.73 -11.17 -2.48
N VAL A 323 8.09 -10.04 -3.09
CA VAL A 323 9.31 -9.89 -3.89
C VAL A 323 10.14 -8.73 -3.38
N CYS A 324 11.45 -8.94 -3.35
CA CYS A 324 12.46 -7.91 -3.21
C CYS A 324 13.44 -7.94 -4.38
N LEU A 325 13.84 -6.78 -4.87
CA LEU A 325 14.98 -6.60 -5.76
C LEU A 325 16.06 -5.77 -5.03
N PHE A 326 17.30 -6.26 -4.96
CA PHE A 326 18.35 -5.62 -4.17
C PHE A 326 19.77 -5.75 -4.74
N GLY A 327 20.70 -4.99 -4.13
CA GLY A 327 22.02 -4.59 -4.63
C GLY A 327 23.07 -5.67 -4.93
N ASP A 328 22.73 -6.94 -5.06
CA ASP A 328 23.63 -7.99 -5.58
C ASP A 328 23.15 -8.53 -6.96
N ALA A 329 22.24 -7.79 -7.62
CA ALA A 329 21.54 -8.21 -8.84
C ALA A 329 20.70 -9.47 -8.69
N ARG A 330 20.38 -9.88 -7.47
CA ARG A 330 19.47 -10.99 -7.20
C ARG A 330 18.17 -10.44 -6.63
N GLY A 331 17.08 -10.88 -7.22
CA GLY A 331 15.77 -10.78 -6.58
C GLY A 331 15.58 -11.94 -5.61
N ILE A 332 14.78 -11.75 -4.57
CA ILE A 332 14.23 -12.85 -3.78
C ILE A 332 12.72 -12.79 -3.86
N ARG A 333 12.12 -13.94 -4.13
CA ARG A 333 10.70 -14.20 -3.90
C ARG A 333 10.55 -14.98 -2.60
N VAL A 334 9.63 -14.58 -1.74
CA VAL A 334 9.18 -15.36 -0.58
C VAL A 334 7.78 -15.88 -0.84
N ARG A 335 7.60 -17.20 -0.74
CA ARG A 335 6.31 -17.89 -0.98
C ARG A 335 5.54 -18.08 0.32
N HIS A 336 5.10 -16.97 0.92
CA HIS A 336 4.44 -16.94 2.24
C HIS A 336 3.27 -17.91 2.33
N GLY A 337 2.39 -17.93 1.33
CA GLY A 337 1.21 -18.81 1.34
C GLY A 337 1.55 -20.28 1.46
N GLN A 338 2.56 -20.75 0.72
CA GLN A 338 3.00 -22.15 0.79
C GLN A 338 3.60 -22.49 2.15
N ALA A 339 4.36 -21.56 2.75
CA ALA A 339 4.94 -21.75 4.06
C ALA A 339 3.87 -21.81 5.16
N LEU A 340 2.84 -20.95 5.05
CA LEU A 340 1.69 -20.91 5.97
C LEU A 340 0.82 -22.17 5.84
N ASP A 341 0.53 -22.62 4.61
CA ASP A 341 -0.25 -23.83 4.37
C ASP A 341 0.46 -25.08 4.91
N ALA A 342 1.80 -25.09 4.84
CA ALA A 342 2.62 -26.13 5.44
C ALA A 342 2.82 -25.96 6.97
N GLN A 343 2.28 -24.90 7.58
CA GLN A 343 2.47 -24.54 8.99
C GLN A 343 3.95 -24.47 9.39
N ALA A 344 4.81 -24.01 8.49
CA ALA A 344 6.25 -23.96 8.70
C ALA A 344 6.63 -22.88 9.73
N SER A 345 7.44 -23.25 10.72
CA SER A 345 8.06 -22.32 11.69
C SER A 345 9.40 -21.73 11.21
N ASN A 346 9.97 -22.29 10.13
CA ASN A 346 11.15 -21.77 9.46
C ASN A 346 10.85 -21.64 7.96
N TRP A 347 10.98 -20.43 7.43
CA TRP A 347 10.63 -20.11 6.04
C TRP A 347 11.80 -20.14 5.08
N THR A 348 13.01 -20.47 5.52
CA THR A 348 14.23 -20.48 4.70
C THR A 348 14.03 -21.15 3.32
N THR A 349 13.39 -22.32 3.27
CA THR A 349 13.17 -23.08 2.02
C THR A 349 12.14 -22.47 1.07
N TYR A 350 11.41 -21.46 1.53
CA TYR A 350 10.39 -20.73 0.77
C TYR A 350 10.92 -19.40 0.21
N HIS A 351 12.15 -19.03 0.57
CA HIS A 351 12.90 -17.98 -0.12
C HIS A 351 13.50 -18.58 -1.39
N GLU A 352 13.16 -17.99 -2.53
CA GLU A 352 13.63 -18.43 -3.84
C GLU A 352 14.39 -17.29 -4.51
N PRO A 353 15.68 -17.49 -4.85
CA PRO A 353 16.42 -16.52 -5.63
C PRO A 353 15.86 -16.44 -7.05
N LEU A 354 15.77 -15.22 -7.55
CA LEU A 354 15.27 -14.91 -8.88
C LEU A 354 16.42 -14.67 -9.85
N SER A 355 16.24 -15.13 -11.08
CA SER A 355 17.07 -14.80 -12.24
C SER A 355 16.27 -13.90 -13.17
N LEU A 356 16.82 -12.74 -13.50
CA LEU A 356 16.22 -11.79 -14.44
C LEU A 356 16.87 -11.93 -15.82
N SER A 357 16.05 -11.87 -16.86
CA SER A 357 16.47 -12.00 -18.26
C SER A 357 15.69 -11.03 -19.13
N SER A 358 16.25 -10.64 -20.27
CA SER A 358 15.52 -9.87 -21.29
C SER A 358 16.19 -10.00 -22.65
N SER A 359 15.44 -9.76 -23.73
CA SER A 359 15.97 -9.74 -25.11
C SER A 359 16.63 -8.40 -25.47
N ASP A 360 16.27 -7.33 -24.77
CA ASP A 360 16.69 -5.95 -25.01
C ASP A 360 17.82 -5.48 -24.08
N GLY A 361 18.33 -6.35 -23.20
CA GLY A 361 19.33 -6.01 -22.19
C GLY A 361 18.80 -5.30 -20.94
N SER A 362 17.50 -4.94 -20.87
CA SER A 362 16.87 -4.27 -19.72
C SER A 362 17.03 -4.97 -18.37
N HIS A 363 17.24 -6.29 -18.33
CA HIS A 363 17.56 -6.99 -17.08
C HIS A 363 18.90 -6.51 -16.46
N LEU A 364 19.83 -5.97 -17.26
CA LEU A 364 21.09 -5.41 -16.79
C LEU A 364 20.92 -4.09 -16.04
N ASP A 365 19.78 -3.41 -16.21
CA ASP A 365 19.44 -2.22 -15.41
C ASP A 365 19.22 -2.60 -13.93
N PHE A 366 19.01 -3.88 -13.61
CA PHE A 366 18.82 -4.40 -12.24
C PHE A 366 20.14 -4.93 -11.69
N ASN A 367 21.07 -4.03 -11.42
CA ASN A 367 22.43 -4.34 -11.02
C ASN A 367 22.77 -3.76 -9.63
N PRO A 368 23.95 -4.09 -9.06
CA PRO A 368 24.33 -3.61 -7.73
C PRO A 368 24.28 -2.09 -7.55
N SER A 369 24.73 -1.30 -8.53
CA SER A 369 24.81 0.15 -8.38
C SER A 369 23.45 0.83 -8.48
N THR A 370 22.58 0.33 -9.35
CA THR A 370 21.22 0.87 -9.53
C THR A 370 20.27 0.50 -8.39
N LEU A 371 20.51 -0.63 -7.71
CA LEU A 371 19.74 -1.13 -6.57
C LEU A 371 20.38 -0.85 -5.20
N ALA A 372 21.59 -0.26 -5.19
CA ALA A 372 22.22 0.28 -3.98
C ALA A 372 21.47 1.51 -3.48
N ASP A 373 21.74 1.92 -2.26
CA ASP A 373 21.22 3.14 -1.66
C ASP A 373 21.52 4.33 -2.59
N ASP A 374 20.51 5.19 -2.83
CA ASP A 374 20.51 6.29 -3.81
C ASP A 374 20.61 5.91 -5.31
N GLY A 375 20.64 4.61 -5.62
CA GLY A 375 20.58 4.12 -6.99
C GLY A 375 19.26 4.43 -7.70
N ALA A 376 19.26 4.43 -9.03
CA ALA A 376 18.07 4.79 -9.82
C ALA A 376 16.86 3.86 -9.63
N LEU A 377 17.11 2.59 -9.26
CA LEU A 377 16.10 1.60 -8.93
C LEU A 377 16.03 1.34 -7.42
N ALA A 378 16.80 2.07 -6.61
CA ALA A 378 16.60 2.11 -5.17
C ALA A 378 15.24 2.74 -4.92
N ASN A 379 14.44 2.07 -4.10
CA ASN A 379 13.15 2.61 -3.65
C ASN A 379 12.16 2.88 -4.78
N ALA A 380 12.33 2.13 -5.88
CA ALA A 380 11.44 2.15 -7.02
C ALA A 380 10.04 1.76 -6.59
N GLY A 381 9.06 2.42 -7.19
CA GLY A 381 7.67 2.07 -7.00
C GLY A 381 7.38 0.76 -7.73
N MET A 382 6.82 -0.24 -7.03
CA MET A 382 6.47 -1.52 -7.63
C MET A 382 5.02 -1.89 -7.34
N HIS A 383 4.37 -2.52 -8.31
CA HIS A 383 3.00 -3.02 -8.16
C HIS A 383 2.79 -4.31 -8.95
N TYR A 384 2.18 -5.30 -8.30
CA TYR A 384 1.73 -6.52 -8.96
C TYR A 384 0.37 -6.31 -9.64
N ASP A 385 0.32 -6.37 -10.97
CA ASP A 385 -0.91 -6.42 -11.74
C ASP A 385 -1.36 -7.88 -11.89
N HIS A 386 -2.25 -8.30 -11.00
CA HIS A 386 -2.78 -9.65 -10.99
C HIS A 386 -3.46 -10.04 -12.31
N SER A 387 -4.21 -9.12 -12.92
CA SER A 387 -4.97 -9.40 -14.15
C SER A 387 -4.07 -9.76 -15.35
N ARG A 388 -2.83 -9.25 -15.34
CA ARG A 388 -1.82 -9.53 -16.36
C ARG A 388 -0.72 -10.48 -15.89
N ALA A 389 -0.77 -10.92 -14.64
CA ALA A 389 0.26 -11.70 -13.99
C ALA A 389 1.68 -11.12 -14.18
N CYS A 390 1.82 -9.81 -13.98
CA CYS A 390 3.10 -9.10 -14.13
C CYS A 390 3.36 -8.12 -12.98
N ILE A 391 4.61 -7.70 -12.82
CA ILE A 391 5.01 -6.64 -11.90
C ILE A 391 5.44 -5.43 -12.72
N TRP A 392 4.87 -4.27 -12.40
CA TRP A 392 5.31 -2.99 -12.91
C TRP A 392 6.32 -2.38 -11.94
N VAL A 393 7.42 -1.86 -12.49
CA VAL A 393 8.48 -1.19 -11.72
C VAL A 393 8.76 0.17 -12.33
N GLN A 394 8.48 1.24 -11.61
CA GLN A 394 8.85 2.59 -12.01
C GLN A 394 10.11 3.01 -11.26
N SER A 395 11.19 3.28 -12.01
CA SER A 395 12.42 3.83 -11.47
C SER A 395 12.15 5.07 -10.62
N ASN A 396 12.90 5.19 -9.53
CA ASN A 396 12.80 6.32 -8.63
C ASN A 396 13.55 7.55 -9.14
N ALA A 397 14.57 7.39 -9.99
CA ALA A 397 15.28 8.52 -10.57
C ALA A 397 14.37 9.33 -11.51
N LYS A 398 14.58 10.65 -11.52
CA LYS A 398 14.00 11.50 -12.58
C LYS A 398 14.49 10.97 -13.93
N ASP A 399 13.59 10.96 -14.91
CA ASP A 399 13.80 10.42 -16.25
C ASP A 399 14.09 8.91 -16.29
N GLY A 400 13.93 8.21 -15.15
CA GLY A 400 14.10 6.78 -15.02
C GLY A 400 12.99 5.98 -15.72
N GLY A 401 13.35 4.81 -16.26
CA GLY A 401 12.45 3.98 -17.06
C GLY A 401 11.31 3.32 -16.27
N LEU A 402 10.23 3.00 -16.98
CA LEU A 402 9.20 2.05 -16.54
C LEU A 402 9.55 0.65 -17.06
N TYR A 403 9.46 -0.35 -16.19
CA TYR A 403 9.74 -1.74 -16.51
C TYR A 403 8.52 -2.60 -16.22
N ARG A 404 8.39 -3.68 -17.00
CA ARG A 404 7.43 -4.76 -16.78
C ARG A 404 8.20 -6.06 -16.59
N ILE A 405 7.83 -6.81 -15.55
CA ILE A 405 8.40 -8.11 -15.22
C ILE A 405 7.31 -9.18 -15.34
N ASP A 406 7.52 -10.16 -16.21
CA ASP A 406 6.60 -11.25 -16.51
C ASP A 406 7.22 -12.63 -16.19
N GLY A 407 6.41 -13.69 -16.31
CA GLY A 407 6.88 -15.08 -16.17
C GLY A 407 7.01 -15.54 -14.72
N LEU A 408 6.09 -15.08 -13.87
CA LEU A 408 6.19 -15.18 -12.41
C LEU A 408 6.01 -16.61 -11.84
N GLU A 409 5.69 -17.62 -12.65
CA GLU A 409 5.47 -18.99 -12.14
C GLU A 409 6.74 -19.69 -11.65
N GLY A 410 7.89 -19.38 -12.24
CA GLY A 410 9.18 -19.95 -11.85
C GLY A 410 10.12 -18.94 -11.22
N ARG A 411 11.42 -19.23 -11.28
CA ARG A 411 12.52 -18.36 -10.82
C ARG A 411 13.18 -17.55 -11.92
N ASN A 412 12.84 -17.81 -13.19
CA ASN A 412 13.39 -17.10 -14.34
C ASN A 412 12.37 -16.09 -14.86
N TRP A 413 12.56 -14.83 -14.50
CA TRP A 413 11.63 -13.75 -14.84
C TRP A 413 12.14 -12.93 -16.01
N ARG A 414 11.21 -12.45 -16.83
CA ARG A 414 11.52 -11.66 -18.01
C ARG A 414 11.24 -10.21 -17.74
N VAL A 415 12.24 -9.38 -17.93
CA VAL A 415 12.17 -7.92 -17.80
C VAL A 415 12.01 -7.32 -19.19
N SER A 416 11.16 -6.31 -19.32
CA SER A 416 11.09 -5.47 -20.51
C SER A 416 11.00 -4.01 -20.11
N ARG A 417 11.86 -3.17 -20.69
CA ARG A 417 11.77 -1.71 -20.50
C ARG A 417 10.76 -1.16 -21.48
N GLN A 418 9.85 -0.34 -20.97
CA GLN A 418 8.81 0.25 -21.79
C GLN A 418 9.33 1.50 -22.49
N ALA A 419 9.11 1.57 -23.80
CA ALA A 419 9.49 2.73 -24.59
C ALA A 419 8.53 3.90 -24.35
N GLY A 420 9.08 5.10 -24.13
CA GLY A 420 8.30 6.34 -23.96
C GLY A 420 8.28 6.88 -22.54
N PRO A 421 7.78 6.15 -21.52
CA PRO A 421 7.54 6.73 -20.22
C PRO A 421 8.81 6.78 -19.38
N ALA A 422 9.11 7.99 -18.93
CA ALA A 422 10.17 8.30 -18.00
C ALA A 422 9.57 9.02 -16.78
N ALA A 423 10.03 8.69 -15.57
CA ALA A 423 9.52 9.34 -14.35
C ALA A 423 9.71 10.87 -14.44
N LEU A 424 8.63 11.64 -14.24
CA LEU A 424 8.70 13.10 -14.30
C LEU A 424 9.56 13.69 -13.17
N LEU A 425 9.57 13.00 -12.02
CA LEU A 425 10.24 13.42 -10.80
C LEU A 425 11.01 12.26 -10.17
N GLY A 426 12.15 12.58 -9.56
CA GLY A 426 12.82 11.69 -8.62
C GLY A 426 12.59 12.09 -7.16
N HIS A 427 12.87 11.18 -6.23
CA HIS A 427 12.71 11.47 -4.81
C HIS A 427 13.70 10.69 -3.93
N GLN A 428 14.36 11.33 -2.97
CA GLN A 428 15.40 10.69 -2.14
C GLN A 428 14.85 9.50 -1.33
N HIS A 429 13.63 9.63 -0.80
CA HIS A 429 12.93 8.56 -0.07
C HIS A 429 12.00 7.72 -0.94
N GLY A 430 12.30 7.58 -2.23
CA GLY A 430 11.58 6.63 -3.07
C GLY A 430 10.11 6.93 -3.34
N THR A 431 9.44 5.91 -3.87
CA THR A 431 7.97 5.86 -4.05
C THR A 431 7.36 4.55 -3.55
N TRP A 432 7.95 3.97 -2.49
CA TRP A 432 7.46 2.72 -1.88
C TRP A 432 5.98 2.81 -1.57
N GLY A 433 5.22 1.81 -2.01
CA GLY A 433 3.77 1.78 -1.86
C GLY A 433 2.98 2.84 -2.63
N ARG A 434 3.64 3.92 -3.05
CA ARG A 434 3.07 5.12 -3.68
C ARG A 434 3.09 5.05 -5.20
N PHE A 435 3.42 3.89 -5.76
CA PHE A 435 3.18 3.51 -7.15
C PHE A 435 2.18 2.36 -7.20
N ARG A 436 1.07 2.56 -7.90
CA ARG A 436 -0.04 1.59 -8.00
C ARG A 436 -0.62 1.58 -9.41
N ILE A 437 -1.14 0.43 -9.83
CA ILE A 437 -1.94 0.33 -11.04
C ILE A 437 -3.41 0.24 -10.65
N ALA A 438 -4.24 1.02 -11.33
CA ALA A 438 -5.69 1.03 -11.19
C ALA A 438 -6.35 0.76 -12.53
N ARG A 439 -7.50 0.07 -12.51
CA ARG A 439 -8.38 -0.11 -13.66
C ARG A 439 -9.52 0.88 -13.57
N LEU A 440 -9.48 1.93 -14.39
CA LEU A 440 -10.41 3.06 -14.33
C LEU A 440 -11.14 3.17 -15.66
N ALA A 441 -12.47 2.99 -15.64
CA ALA A 441 -13.33 3.09 -16.82
C ALA A 441 -12.82 2.26 -18.03
N GLY A 442 -12.29 1.06 -17.77
CA GLY A 442 -11.74 0.18 -18.80
C GLY A 442 -10.28 0.43 -19.19
N ALA A 443 -9.66 1.53 -18.73
CA ALA A 443 -8.25 1.82 -18.94
C ALA A 443 -7.38 1.35 -17.77
N ASP A 444 -6.16 0.92 -18.06
CA ASP A 444 -5.14 0.66 -17.05
C ASP A 444 -4.29 1.89 -16.83
N VAL A 445 -4.22 2.32 -15.58
CA VAL A 445 -3.64 3.60 -15.20
C VAL A 445 -2.62 3.37 -14.10
N ALA A 446 -1.37 3.73 -14.37
CA ALA A 446 -0.34 3.84 -13.35
C ALA A 446 -0.47 5.18 -12.63
N ILE A 447 -0.40 5.13 -11.30
CA ILE A 447 -0.51 6.26 -10.40
C ILE A 447 0.78 6.30 -9.58
N ARG A 448 1.39 7.48 -9.49
CA ARG A 448 2.64 7.68 -8.75
C ARG A 448 2.63 8.97 -7.95
N LEU A 449 2.97 8.87 -6.67
CA LEU A 449 3.20 10.03 -5.79
C LEU A 449 4.67 10.05 -5.33
N SER A 450 5.42 11.07 -5.76
CA SER A 450 6.83 11.24 -5.41
C SER A 450 7.05 11.91 -4.05
N SER A 451 6.37 13.03 -3.82
CA SER A 451 6.41 13.80 -2.57
C SER A 451 5.02 14.38 -2.29
N THR A 452 4.85 15.05 -1.14
CA THR A 452 3.54 15.65 -0.83
C THR A 452 3.28 16.96 -1.54
N THR A 453 4.33 17.72 -1.83
CA THR A 453 4.26 19.05 -2.45
C THR A 453 4.13 19.01 -3.95
N GLU A 454 4.48 17.89 -4.56
CA GLU A 454 4.39 17.69 -6.00
C GLU A 454 3.04 17.13 -6.39
N ALA A 455 2.60 17.48 -7.60
CA ALA A 455 1.37 16.94 -8.15
C ALA A 455 1.49 15.42 -8.36
N LEU A 456 0.37 14.72 -8.16
CA LEU A 456 0.21 13.32 -8.51
C LEU A 456 0.59 13.11 -9.97
N GLN A 457 1.32 12.04 -10.25
CA GLN A 457 1.66 11.63 -11.60
C GLN A 457 0.75 10.48 -12.03
N VAL A 458 0.28 10.54 -13.28
CA VAL A 458 -0.58 9.53 -13.88
C VAL A 458 -0.08 9.15 -15.26
N LEU A 459 -0.23 7.88 -15.63
CA LEU A 459 0.10 7.36 -16.93
C LEU A 459 -0.93 6.32 -17.33
N ARG A 460 -1.44 6.39 -18.55
CA ARG A 460 -2.26 5.31 -19.13
C ARG A 460 -1.36 4.27 -19.77
N LEU A 461 -1.51 3.00 -19.38
CA LEU A 461 -0.70 1.88 -19.87
C LEU A 461 -1.22 1.30 -21.19
N SER A 462 -2.54 1.26 -21.38
CA SER A 462 -3.21 0.73 -22.57
C SER A 462 -4.51 1.47 -22.87
#